data_AF-A0A3N9USK5-F1
#
_entry.id   AF-A0A3N9USK5-F1
#
_cell.length_a   1.000
_cell.length_b   1.000
_cell.length_c   1.000
_cell.angle_alpha   90.00
_cell.angle_beta   90.00
_cell.angle_gamma   90.00
#
_symmetry.space_group_name_H-M   'P 1'
#
loop_
_entity.id
_entity.type
_entity.pdbx_description
1 polymer ?
#
loop_
_entity_poly.entity_id
_entity_poly.type
_entity_poly.pdbx_seq_one_letter_code
_entity_poly.pdbx_strand_id
1 'polypeptide(L)'
;MIKPEQNEIRELCTEKSFQRGLGYFKEGRVKITDASSSRIVATVIGTDNYRVEIDLDKFSAVCNCPYDLEGYCKHIVATFLAIDNEPEKVDRMIDESSVELKKMQALLERTEPEELKDFFSRELVAHPDIRARFMARFSPIGEGKSLSNYRDEIDSLFDEAEEHGYIPYGSDVDFSPFKKLAEVYIQKDDFLEAAKIYQALAEKIAEQMDNVDDSDGYYGGEFSDYLDAFVECIALAELEPDAKKRYIDYLFSRYLQNDPDYFQDDYYDALKTLCTSKEDLNYWMMLLGPHLPNNLPEKDRDWSNYYQANELISMQLHLLSGLGEMADFYALMDKHYRSSRDLCLQYAKQLYEDGDRTKAIQIAEEGIVIFPDHLSKDLREFLSENYRERDPPKYKELLLSLFLSSGEWKYYEQLKGAATREEWKEALDKILAHFSADRYGKTKL
;
A
#
# COMPACT_ATOMS: atom_id res chain seq x y z
N MET A 1 13.84 9.90 -26.21
CA MET A 1 12.42 9.98 -25.79
C MET A 1 11.96 8.55 -25.55
N ILE A 2 11.62 8.22 -24.31
CA ILE A 2 10.95 6.94 -24.01
C ILE A 2 9.57 7.06 -24.66
N LYS A 3 9.30 6.20 -25.64
CA LYS A 3 7.99 6.12 -26.30
C LYS A 3 7.32 4.90 -25.71
N PRO A 4 6.23 5.04 -24.93
CA PRO A 4 5.41 3.91 -24.57
C PRO A 4 4.87 3.30 -25.87
N GLU A 5 5.38 2.15 -26.30
CA GLU A 5 4.80 1.45 -27.44
C GLU A 5 3.41 0.94 -27.05
N GLN A 6 2.48 0.80 -28.00
CA GLN A 6 1.11 0.34 -27.69
C GLN A 6 1.06 -0.98 -26.92
N ASN A 7 2.07 -1.85 -27.09
CA ASN A 7 2.18 -3.09 -26.33
C ASN A 7 2.53 -2.85 -24.86
N GLU A 8 3.40 -1.88 -24.56
CA GLU A 8 3.76 -1.50 -23.19
C GLU A 8 2.56 -0.85 -22.48
N ILE A 9 1.79 -0.02 -23.18
CA ILE A 9 0.55 0.58 -22.63
C ILE A 9 -0.47 -0.52 -22.27
N ARG A 10 -0.56 -1.59 -23.07
CA ARG A 10 -1.45 -2.73 -22.82
C ARG A 10 -1.04 -3.55 -21.59
N GLU A 11 0.24 -3.61 -21.26
CA GLU A 11 0.72 -4.30 -20.05
C GLU A 11 0.43 -3.52 -18.77
N LEU A 12 0.26 -2.20 -18.88
CA LEU A 12 0.02 -1.30 -17.75
C LEU A 12 -1.46 -1.11 -17.43
N CYS A 13 -2.39 -1.69 -18.21
CA CYS A 13 -3.83 -1.53 -17.97
C CYS A 13 -4.63 -2.78 -18.35
N THR A 14 -5.85 -2.89 -17.83
CA THR A 14 -6.76 -3.96 -18.29
C THR A 14 -7.19 -3.74 -19.75
N GLU A 15 -7.50 -4.81 -20.47
CA GLU A 15 -7.99 -4.72 -21.87
C GLU A 15 -9.23 -3.81 -21.98
N LYS A 16 -10.10 -3.82 -20.97
CA LYS A 16 -11.29 -2.96 -20.93
C LYS A 16 -10.91 -1.48 -20.84
N SER A 17 -9.95 -1.13 -20.00
CA SER A 17 -9.44 0.24 -19.88
C SER A 17 -8.72 0.67 -21.14
N PHE A 18 -7.94 -0.23 -21.77
CA PHE A 18 -7.29 0.02 -23.05
C PHE A 18 -8.29 0.39 -24.16
N GLN A 19 -9.33 -0.43 -24.36
CA GLN A 19 -10.33 -0.20 -25.40
C GLN A 19 -11.09 1.12 -25.20
N ARG A 20 -11.41 1.46 -23.94
CA ARG A 20 -12.04 2.74 -23.61
C ARG A 20 -11.10 3.92 -23.86
N GLY A 21 -9.83 3.79 -23.48
CA GLY A 21 -8.81 4.82 -23.72
C GLY A 21 -8.59 5.09 -25.20
N LEU A 22 -8.55 4.03 -26.01
CA LEU A 22 -8.50 4.13 -27.48
C LEU A 22 -9.72 4.87 -28.04
N GLY A 23 -10.91 4.62 -27.49
CA GLY A 23 -12.12 5.38 -27.83
C GLY A 23 -11.97 6.87 -27.52
N TYR A 24 -11.52 7.21 -26.31
CA TYR A 24 -11.35 8.59 -25.88
C TYR A 24 -10.32 9.36 -26.73
N PHE A 25 -9.21 8.70 -27.06
CA PHE A 25 -8.20 9.25 -27.97
C PHE A 25 -8.79 9.50 -29.36
N LYS A 26 -9.46 8.50 -29.97
CA LYS A 26 -10.07 8.63 -31.30
C LYS A 26 -11.15 9.70 -31.39
N GLU A 27 -11.86 9.93 -30.29
CA GLU A 27 -12.87 10.98 -30.16
C GLU A 27 -12.27 12.38 -29.92
N GLY A 28 -10.94 12.50 -29.84
CA GLY A 28 -10.25 13.78 -29.66
C GLY A 28 -10.45 14.40 -28.28
N ARG A 29 -10.72 13.58 -27.26
CA ARG A 29 -11.03 14.04 -25.89
C ARG A 29 -9.80 14.45 -25.08
N VAL A 30 -8.60 14.22 -25.61
CA VAL A 30 -7.32 14.50 -24.93
C VAL A 30 -6.76 15.82 -25.41
N LYS A 31 -6.48 16.71 -24.46
CA LYS A 31 -5.78 17.97 -24.71
C LYS A 31 -4.51 18.02 -23.89
N ILE A 32 -3.35 17.88 -24.54
CA ILE A 32 -2.05 18.13 -23.91
C ILE A 32 -1.96 19.63 -23.61
N THR A 33 -1.81 19.97 -22.34
CA THR A 33 -1.78 21.35 -21.84
C THR A 33 -0.37 21.84 -21.57
N ASP A 34 0.55 20.94 -21.25
CA ASP A 34 1.96 21.24 -21.03
C ASP A 34 2.83 20.03 -21.38
N ALA A 35 4.04 20.28 -21.89
CA ALA A 35 5.02 19.24 -22.18
C ALA A 35 6.44 19.76 -22.01
N SER A 36 7.25 19.02 -21.27
CA SER A 36 8.68 19.27 -21.05
C SER A 36 9.48 17.98 -21.28
N SER A 37 10.81 18.06 -21.17
CA SER A 37 11.67 16.89 -21.35
C SER A 37 11.43 15.76 -20.36
N SER A 38 10.84 16.04 -19.19
CA SER A 38 10.61 15.07 -18.11
C SER A 38 9.14 14.88 -17.74
N ARG A 39 8.22 15.74 -18.22
CA ARG A 39 6.82 15.71 -17.79
C ARG A 39 5.85 16.11 -18.89
N ILE A 40 4.71 15.43 -18.95
CA ILE A 40 3.58 15.80 -19.81
C ILE A 40 2.34 15.95 -18.95
N VAL A 41 1.58 17.03 -19.16
CA VAL A 41 0.29 17.27 -18.52
C VAL A 41 -0.79 17.35 -19.59
N ALA A 42 -1.89 16.64 -19.37
CA ALA A 42 -3.05 16.66 -20.25
C ALA A 42 -4.34 16.79 -19.46
N THR A 43 -5.36 17.35 -20.12
CA THR A 43 -6.74 17.32 -19.68
C THR A 43 -7.53 16.39 -20.60
N VAL A 44 -8.23 15.41 -20.01
CA VAL A 44 -9.05 14.43 -20.73
C VAL A 44 -10.52 14.67 -20.41
N ILE A 45 -11.30 14.99 -21.44
CA ILE A 45 -12.72 15.34 -21.31
C ILE A 45 -13.55 14.05 -21.20
N GLY A 46 -14.16 13.82 -20.04
CA GLY A 46 -15.01 12.67 -19.75
C GLY A 46 -16.39 13.09 -19.26
N THR A 47 -16.85 12.49 -18.16
CA THR A 47 -17.98 13.01 -17.37
C THR A 47 -17.61 14.32 -16.67
N ASP A 48 -16.33 14.51 -16.40
CA ASP A 48 -15.69 15.75 -15.96
C ASP A 48 -14.35 15.92 -16.70
N ASN A 49 -13.60 16.99 -16.42
CA ASN A 49 -12.26 17.25 -16.91
C ASN A 49 -11.22 16.60 -16.00
N TYR A 50 -10.67 15.47 -16.46
CA TYR A 50 -9.65 14.76 -15.71
C TYR A 50 -8.26 15.24 -16.08
N ARG A 51 -7.46 15.60 -15.08
CA ARG A 51 -6.06 15.97 -15.24
C ARG A 51 -5.20 14.72 -15.16
N VAL A 52 -4.37 14.52 -16.18
CA VAL A 52 -3.40 13.43 -16.29
C VAL A 52 -2.00 14.03 -16.27
N GLU A 53 -1.15 13.49 -15.41
CA GLU A 53 0.28 13.78 -15.38
C GLU A 53 1.07 12.53 -15.71
N ILE A 54 2.05 12.65 -16.59
CA ILE A 54 2.98 11.60 -16.96
C ILE A 54 4.39 12.08 -16.61
N ASP A 55 5.08 11.31 -15.78
CA ASP A 55 6.51 11.45 -15.50
C ASP A 55 7.26 10.56 -16.51
N LEU A 56 8.01 11.21 -17.40
CA LEU A 56 8.75 10.51 -18.46
C LEU A 56 10.04 9.86 -17.94
N ASP A 57 10.57 10.31 -16.81
CA ASP A 57 11.81 9.77 -16.23
C ASP A 57 11.53 8.49 -15.43
N LYS A 58 10.44 8.49 -14.65
CA LYS A 58 9.99 7.35 -13.85
C LYS A 58 9.05 6.41 -14.59
N PHE A 59 8.58 6.82 -15.77
CA PHE A 59 7.56 6.12 -16.55
C PHE A 59 6.28 5.82 -15.75
N SER A 60 5.91 6.76 -14.89
CA SER A 60 4.71 6.70 -14.06
C SER A 60 3.67 7.70 -14.54
N ALA A 61 2.40 7.41 -14.27
CA ALA A 61 1.30 8.30 -14.62
C ALA A 61 0.25 8.34 -13.52
N VAL A 62 -0.27 9.53 -13.26
CA VAL A 62 -1.33 9.78 -12.27
C VAL A 62 -2.48 10.49 -12.97
N CYS A 63 -3.70 10.14 -12.59
CA CYS A 63 -4.92 10.81 -13.05
C CYS A 63 -5.85 11.03 -11.87
N ASN A 64 -6.42 12.23 -11.77
CA ASN A 64 -7.40 12.58 -10.73
C ASN A 64 -8.81 11.98 -10.98
N CYS A 65 -8.90 10.85 -11.67
CA CYS A 65 -10.20 10.21 -11.90
C CYS A 65 -10.42 9.12 -10.84
N PRO A 66 -11.67 8.88 -10.44
CA PRO A 66 -11.98 7.96 -9.33
C PRO A 66 -11.98 6.49 -9.79
N TYR A 67 -11.02 6.14 -10.64
CA TYR A 67 -10.88 4.78 -11.17
C TYR A 67 -10.00 3.99 -10.21
N ASP A 68 -10.63 3.08 -9.48
CA ASP A 68 -9.98 2.17 -8.53
C ASP A 68 -10.07 0.71 -9.00
N LEU A 69 -9.54 0.44 -10.20
CA LEU A 69 -9.46 -0.91 -10.75
C LEU A 69 -8.03 -1.15 -11.23
N GLU A 70 -7.68 -2.41 -11.48
CA GLU A 70 -6.32 -2.80 -11.88
C GLU A 70 -5.78 -2.01 -13.08
N GLY A 71 -4.51 -1.58 -12.94
CA GLY A 71 -3.73 -0.87 -13.94
C GLY A 71 -4.19 0.56 -14.22
N TYR A 72 -3.63 1.17 -15.26
CA TYR A 72 -3.93 2.55 -15.62
C TYR A 72 -5.34 2.73 -16.15
N CYS A 73 -5.96 3.83 -15.72
CA CYS A 73 -7.29 4.20 -16.15
C CYS A 73 -7.31 4.56 -17.66
N LYS A 74 -8.51 4.54 -18.24
CA LYS A 74 -8.74 4.93 -19.64
C LYS A 74 -8.20 6.32 -20.01
N HIS A 75 -8.10 7.26 -19.06
CA HIS A 75 -7.61 8.62 -19.34
C HIS A 75 -6.10 8.64 -19.51
N ILE A 76 -5.37 7.93 -18.64
CA ILE A 76 -3.92 7.74 -18.77
C ILE A 76 -3.60 7.06 -20.10
N VAL A 77 -4.32 5.98 -20.42
CA VAL A 77 -4.19 5.28 -21.71
C VAL A 77 -4.42 6.24 -22.88
N ALA A 78 -5.51 7.02 -22.85
CA ALA A 78 -5.82 7.97 -23.92
C ALA A 78 -4.72 9.02 -24.10
N THR A 79 -4.13 9.50 -23.00
CA THR A 79 -2.99 10.44 -23.04
C THR A 79 -1.74 9.79 -23.61
N PHE A 80 -1.39 8.57 -23.22
CA PHE A 80 -0.26 7.85 -23.81
C PHE A 80 -0.45 7.64 -25.32
N LEU A 81 -1.66 7.26 -25.76
CA LEU A 81 -1.97 7.13 -27.18
C LEU A 81 -1.87 8.47 -27.92
N ALA A 82 -2.30 9.57 -27.30
CA ALA A 82 -2.14 10.91 -27.87
C ALA A 82 -0.66 11.28 -28.06
N ILE A 83 0.19 10.96 -27.09
CA ILE A 83 1.64 11.19 -27.19
C ILE A 83 2.27 10.34 -28.30
N ASP A 84 1.92 9.05 -28.36
CA ASP A 84 2.45 8.11 -29.36
C ASP A 84 2.03 8.46 -30.80
N ASN A 85 0.81 8.98 -30.99
CA ASN A 85 0.26 9.29 -32.30
C ASN A 85 0.51 10.74 -32.75
N GLU A 86 0.82 11.65 -31.84
CA GLU A 86 1.18 13.04 -32.14
C GLU A 86 2.59 13.42 -31.67
N PRO A 87 3.65 12.62 -31.94
CA PRO A 87 4.98 12.84 -31.37
C PRO A 87 5.58 14.18 -31.80
N GLU A 88 5.36 14.59 -33.06
CA GLU A 88 5.84 15.89 -33.54
C GLU A 88 5.20 17.08 -32.80
N LYS A 89 3.95 16.93 -32.33
CA LYS A 89 3.27 17.99 -31.58
C LYS A 89 3.83 18.06 -30.16
N VAL A 90 4.05 16.91 -29.53
CA VAL A 90 4.68 16.83 -28.21
C VAL A 90 6.12 17.35 -28.26
N ASP A 91 6.92 16.92 -29.24
CA ASP A 91 8.29 17.40 -29.46
C ASP A 91 8.31 18.92 -29.66
N ARG A 92 7.39 19.48 -30.46
CA ARG A 92 7.25 20.93 -30.61
C ARG A 92 6.92 21.63 -29.30
N MET A 93 5.99 21.10 -28.49
CA MET A 93 5.66 21.69 -27.19
C MET A 93 6.85 21.62 -26.21
N ILE A 94 7.61 20.53 -26.23
CA ILE A 94 8.83 20.37 -25.43
C ILE A 94 9.91 21.39 -25.88
N ASP A 95 10.10 21.55 -27.19
CA ASP A 95 11.03 22.53 -27.75
C ASP A 95 10.61 23.96 -27.41
N GLU A 96 9.31 24.27 -27.54
CA GLU A 96 8.73 25.57 -27.16
C GLU A 96 8.93 25.84 -25.67
N SER A 97 8.58 24.89 -24.80
CA SER A 97 8.81 24.97 -23.36
C SER A 97 10.30 25.15 -23.02
N SER A 98 11.19 24.41 -23.69
CA SER A 98 12.63 24.54 -23.52
C SER A 98 13.16 25.92 -23.94
N VAL A 99 12.61 26.50 -25.01
CA VAL A 99 12.95 27.85 -25.47
C VAL A 99 12.41 28.90 -24.49
N GLU A 100 11.20 28.73 -23.97
CA GLU A 100 10.63 29.61 -22.94
C GLU A 100 11.45 29.57 -21.64
N LEU A 101 11.82 28.38 -21.16
CA LEU A 101 12.68 28.22 -19.99
C LEU A 101 14.05 28.88 -20.17
N LYS A 102 14.68 28.75 -21.35
CA LYS A 102 15.94 29.44 -21.67
C LYS A 102 15.78 30.96 -21.68
N LYS A 103 14.67 31.47 -22.23
CA LYS A 103 14.36 32.92 -22.21
C LYS A 103 14.16 33.38 -20.77
N MET A 104 13.38 32.65 -19.97
CA MET A 104 13.15 32.92 -18.56
C MET A 104 14.47 32.96 -17.78
N GLN A 105 15.35 31.98 -17.97
CA GLN A 105 16.67 31.94 -17.34
C GLN A 105 17.51 33.18 -17.71
N ALA A 106 17.54 33.56 -18.98
CA ALA A 106 18.23 34.77 -19.44
C ALA A 106 17.61 36.06 -18.87
N LEU A 107 16.31 36.08 -18.57
CA LEU A 107 15.67 37.18 -17.85
C LEU A 107 16.17 37.23 -16.40
N LEU A 108 16.17 36.10 -15.69
CA LEU A 108 16.62 36.03 -14.30
C LEU A 108 18.08 36.50 -14.15
N GLU A 109 18.95 36.12 -15.08
CA GLU A 109 20.38 36.48 -15.04
C GLU A 109 20.67 37.96 -15.30
N ARG A 110 19.80 38.65 -16.04
CA ARG A 110 19.98 40.07 -16.39
C ARG A 110 19.20 41.03 -15.50
N THR A 111 18.21 40.54 -14.75
CA THR A 111 17.38 41.36 -13.86
C THR A 111 18.21 41.78 -12.64
N GLU A 112 18.07 43.04 -12.24
CA GLU A 112 18.78 43.55 -11.07
C GLU A 112 18.31 42.86 -9.78
N PRO A 113 19.22 42.51 -8.84
CA PRO A 113 18.87 41.71 -7.67
C PRO A 113 17.75 42.30 -6.80
N GLU A 114 17.69 43.62 -6.63
CA GLU A 114 16.64 44.27 -5.83
C GLU A 114 15.28 44.29 -6.54
N GLU A 115 15.26 44.40 -7.87
CA GLU A 115 14.02 44.29 -8.65
C GLU A 115 13.46 42.87 -8.59
N LEU A 116 14.34 41.87 -8.68
CA LEU A 116 13.97 40.46 -8.54
C LEU A 116 13.44 40.15 -7.13
N LYS A 117 14.08 40.67 -6.07
CA LYS A 117 13.62 40.51 -4.70
C LYS A 117 12.25 41.16 -4.48
N ASP A 118 12.02 42.36 -5.01
CA ASP A 118 10.72 43.04 -4.90
C ASP A 118 9.62 42.25 -5.62
N PHE A 119 9.86 41.83 -6.87
CA PHE A 119 8.94 40.98 -7.62
C PHE A 119 8.61 39.70 -6.85
N PHE A 120 9.63 38.96 -6.45
CA PHE A 120 9.44 37.68 -5.77
C PHE A 120 8.77 37.84 -4.40
N SER A 121 9.07 38.90 -3.65
CA SER A 121 8.39 39.20 -2.38
C SER A 121 6.89 39.42 -2.57
N ARG A 122 6.48 40.09 -3.65
CA ARG A 122 5.05 40.26 -3.99
C ARG A 122 4.39 38.93 -4.35
N GLU A 123 5.06 38.10 -5.13
CA GLU A 123 4.57 36.75 -5.46
C GLU A 123 4.42 35.87 -4.20
N LEU A 124 5.36 35.93 -3.26
CA LEU A 124 5.27 35.20 -1.99
C LEU A 124 4.10 35.68 -1.10
N VAL A 125 3.72 36.95 -1.17
CA VAL A 125 2.53 37.44 -0.46
C VAL A 125 1.26 36.89 -1.10
N ALA A 126 1.20 36.87 -2.44
CA ALA A 126 0.04 36.42 -3.20
C ALA A 126 -0.18 34.90 -3.18
N HIS A 127 0.89 34.10 -3.05
CA HIS A 127 0.84 32.64 -3.17
C HIS A 127 1.32 31.94 -1.87
N PRO A 128 0.40 31.56 -0.97
CA PRO A 128 0.75 30.93 0.32
C PRO A 128 1.54 29.63 0.20
N ASP A 129 1.28 28.81 -0.83
CA ASP A 129 1.97 27.55 -1.06
C ASP A 129 3.44 27.77 -1.46
N ILE A 130 3.70 28.74 -2.36
CA ILE A 130 5.05 29.14 -2.74
C ILE A 130 5.78 29.73 -1.53
N ARG A 131 5.09 30.54 -0.72
CA ARG A 131 5.63 31.09 0.52
C ARG A 131 6.02 30.00 1.52
N ALA A 132 5.17 29.00 1.74
CA ALA A 132 5.48 27.88 2.62
C ALA A 132 6.71 27.12 2.14
N ARG A 133 6.78 26.78 0.84
CA ARG A 133 7.95 26.10 0.25
C ARG A 133 9.22 26.95 0.31
N PHE A 134 9.13 28.26 0.09
CA PHE A 134 10.26 29.17 0.23
C PHE A 134 10.79 29.18 1.66
N MET A 135 9.90 29.34 2.65
CA MET A 135 10.27 29.32 4.06
C MET A 135 10.91 27.97 4.43
N ALA A 136 10.26 26.86 4.08
CA ALA A 136 10.83 25.53 4.30
C ALA A 136 12.19 25.35 3.62
N ARG A 137 12.39 25.88 2.41
CA ARG A 137 13.64 25.72 1.65
C ARG A 137 14.83 26.45 2.28
N PHE A 138 14.59 27.65 2.83
CA PHE A 138 15.65 28.57 3.24
C PHE A 138 15.76 28.80 4.76
N SER A 139 14.77 28.38 5.56
CA SER A 139 14.90 28.36 7.02
C SER A 139 15.91 27.30 7.49
N PRO A 140 16.57 27.51 8.64
CA PRO A 140 17.35 26.50 9.35
C PRO A 140 16.57 25.19 9.58
N ILE A 141 17.31 24.09 9.79
CA ILE A 141 16.74 22.78 10.14
C ILE A 141 15.97 22.90 11.46
N GLY A 142 14.77 22.30 11.51
CA GLY A 142 13.91 22.28 12.69
C GLY A 142 13.09 23.55 12.93
N GLU A 143 13.09 24.51 11.99
CA GLU A 143 12.27 25.73 12.05
C GLU A 143 10.96 25.61 11.25
N GLY A 144 10.39 24.40 11.16
CA GLY A 144 9.05 24.18 10.59
C GLY A 144 7.91 24.54 11.55
N LYS A 145 6.68 24.32 11.10
CA LYS A 145 5.49 24.56 11.93
C LYS A 145 5.34 23.45 12.97
N SER A 146 4.54 23.71 14.00
CA SER A 146 4.14 22.66 14.94
C SER A 146 3.20 21.67 14.24
N LEU A 147 3.14 20.42 14.76
CA LEU A 147 2.17 19.42 14.31
C LEU A 147 0.73 19.96 14.34
N SER A 148 0.37 20.68 15.41
CA SER A 148 -0.96 21.30 15.55
C SER A 148 -1.26 22.29 14.43
N ASN A 149 -0.31 23.14 14.05
CA ASN A 149 -0.53 24.11 12.98
C ASN A 149 -0.72 23.42 11.62
N TYR A 150 0.01 22.33 11.35
CA TYR A 150 -0.23 21.54 10.13
C TYR A 150 -1.60 20.89 10.15
N ARG A 151 -2.00 20.32 11.29
CA ARG A 151 -3.35 19.75 11.46
C ARG A 151 -4.44 20.79 11.19
N ASP A 152 -4.32 22.00 11.73
CA ASP A 152 -5.31 23.08 11.52
C ASP A 152 -5.40 23.50 10.05
N GLU A 153 -4.27 23.58 9.34
CA GLU A 153 -4.23 23.93 7.92
C GLU A 153 -4.79 22.82 7.02
N ILE A 154 -4.58 21.55 7.40
CA ILE A 154 -5.15 20.40 6.69
C ILE A 154 -6.66 20.30 6.95
N ASP A 155 -7.11 20.56 8.18
CA ASP A 155 -8.54 20.61 8.54
C ASP A 155 -9.30 21.60 7.66
N SER A 156 -8.68 22.76 7.39
CA SER A 156 -9.26 23.78 6.50
C SER A 156 -9.49 23.28 5.07
N LEU A 157 -8.71 22.29 4.59
CA LEU A 157 -8.95 21.69 3.27
C LEU A 157 -10.21 20.82 3.26
N PHE A 158 -10.48 20.11 4.36
CA PHE A 158 -11.72 19.35 4.51
C PHE A 158 -12.91 20.31 4.58
N ASP A 159 -12.82 21.39 5.37
CA ASP A 159 -13.86 22.42 5.47
C ASP A 159 -14.22 23.05 4.12
N GLU A 160 -13.23 23.22 3.23
CA GLU A 160 -13.43 23.77 1.88
C GLU A 160 -14.12 22.79 0.92
N ALA A 161 -13.89 21.49 1.09
CA ALA A 161 -14.45 20.43 0.27
C ALA A 161 -15.81 19.91 0.79
N GLU A 162 -16.13 20.18 2.06
CA GLU A 162 -17.35 19.71 2.71
C GLU A 162 -18.61 20.38 2.14
N GLU A 163 -19.60 19.56 1.78
CA GLU A 163 -20.94 20.01 1.44
C GLU A 163 -21.97 19.39 2.40
N HIS A 164 -22.51 20.21 3.31
CA HIS A 164 -23.52 19.80 4.30
C HIS A 164 -23.05 18.74 5.32
N GLY A 165 -21.84 18.81 5.86
CA GLY A 165 -21.33 17.84 6.85
C GLY A 165 -20.67 16.62 6.23
N TYR A 166 -20.49 16.60 4.91
CA TYR A 166 -20.03 15.42 4.20
C TYR A 166 -19.24 15.81 2.93
N ILE A 167 -18.18 15.08 2.63
CA ILE A 167 -17.46 15.21 1.36
C ILE A 167 -17.95 14.10 0.42
N PRO A 168 -18.73 14.43 -0.62
CA PRO A 168 -19.29 13.44 -1.52
C PRO A 168 -18.24 12.85 -2.46
N TYR A 169 -18.52 11.65 -2.94
CA TYR A 169 -17.74 10.95 -3.96
C TYR A 169 -17.33 11.85 -5.14
N GLY A 170 -16.04 11.87 -5.46
CA GLY A 170 -15.46 12.65 -6.56
C GLY A 170 -15.17 14.12 -6.23
N SER A 171 -15.27 14.52 -4.96
CA SER A 171 -14.84 15.84 -4.44
C SER A 171 -13.59 15.71 -3.56
N ASP A 172 -12.60 14.97 -4.05
CA ASP A 172 -11.41 14.60 -3.28
C ASP A 172 -10.60 15.83 -2.83
N VAL A 173 -10.18 15.81 -1.57
CA VAL A 173 -9.34 16.87 -1.00
C VAL A 173 -7.93 16.82 -1.61
N ASP A 174 -7.46 17.94 -2.19
CA ASP A 174 -6.10 18.03 -2.76
C ASP A 174 -5.04 18.25 -1.66
N PHE A 175 -4.42 17.16 -1.21
CA PHE A 175 -3.29 17.20 -0.27
C PHE A 175 -1.93 17.51 -0.93
N SER A 176 -1.87 17.70 -2.25
CA SER A 176 -0.61 17.91 -2.98
C SER A 176 0.24 19.10 -2.50
N PRO A 177 -0.32 20.22 -1.99
CA PRO A 177 0.49 21.30 -1.41
C PRO A 177 1.34 20.84 -0.23
N PHE A 178 0.82 19.96 0.63
CA PHE A 178 1.51 19.42 1.79
C PHE A 178 2.53 18.34 1.39
N LYS A 179 2.19 17.46 0.44
CA LYS A 179 3.16 16.51 -0.17
C LYS A 179 4.40 17.24 -0.70
N LYS A 180 4.20 18.29 -1.50
CA LYS A 180 5.29 19.12 -2.05
C LYS A 180 6.07 19.87 -0.96
N LEU A 181 5.43 20.24 0.14
CA LEU A 181 6.10 20.89 1.27
C LEU A 181 6.98 19.90 2.03
N ALA A 182 6.50 18.68 2.29
CA ALA A 182 7.27 17.62 2.91
C ALA A 182 8.48 17.22 2.07
N GLU A 183 8.33 17.12 0.75
CA GLU A 183 9.43 16.89 -0.19
C GLU A 183 10.55 17.95 -0.08
N VAL A 184 10.20 19.22 0.14
CA VAL A 184 11.20 20.29 0.35
C VAL A 184 12.00 20.08 1.65
N TYR A 185 11.36 19.59 2.71
CA TYR A 185 12.04 19.25 3.96
C TYR A 185 12.93 18.00 3.80
N ILE A 186 12.44 16.97 3.11
CA ILE A 186 13.21 15.76 2.79
C ILE A 186 14.47 16.11 1.97
N GLN A 187 14.35 16.97 0.96
CA GLN A 187 15.49 17.42 0.14
C GLN A 187 16.56 18.19 0.93
N LYS A 188 16.26 18.62 2.16
CA LYS A 188 17.17 19.31 3.08
C LYS A 188 17.65 18.41 4.22
N ASP A 189 17.33 17.12 4.19
CA ASP A 189 17.57 16.16 5.28
C ASP A 189 16.88 16.56 6.60
N ASP A 190 15.80 17.36 6.53
CA ASP A 190 14.99 17.76 7.68
C ASP A 190 13.80 16.82 7.86
N PHE A 191 14.11 15.53 8.04
CA PHE A 191 13.11 14.46 8.06
C PHE A 191 12.08 14.61 9.18
N LEU A 192 12.44 15.24 10.31
CA LEU A 192 11.50 15.44 11.41
C LEU A 192 10.42 16.48 11.10
N GLU A 193 10.73 17.52 10.32
CA GLU A 193 9.70 18.45 9.85
C GLU A 193 8.80 17.80 8.79
N ALA A 194 9.37 17.00 7.89
CA ALA A 194 8.58 16.21 6.94
C ALA A 194 7.64 15.23 7.67
N ALA A 195 8.14 14.52 8.69
CA ALA A 195 7.36 13.59 9.49
C ALA A 195 6.16 14.27 10.18
N LYS A 196 6.28 15.50 10.67
CA LYS A 196 5.14 16.22 11.26
C LYS A 196 4.02 16.46 10.24
N ILE A 197 4.37 16.74 8.98
CA ILE A 197 3.39 16.97 7.91
C ILE A 197 2.65 15.67 7.61
N TYR A 198 3.39 14.57 7.41
CA TYR A 198 2.78 13.26 7.14
C TYR A 198 1.95 12.73 8.31
N GLN A 199 2.41 12.92 9.54
CA GLN A 199 1.62 12.61 10.73
C GLN A 199 0.31 13.42 10.74
N ALA A 200 0.36 14.73 10.48
CA ALA A 200 -0.84 15.56 10.44
C ALA A 200 -1.83 15.11 9.36
N LEU A 201 -1.34 14.74 8.17
CA LEU A 201 -2.16 14.24 7.07
C LEU A 201 -2.85 12.92 7.45
N ALA A 202 -2.09 11.92 7.92
CA ALA A 202 -2.63 10.63 8.32
C ALA A 202 -3.64 10.77 9.48
N GLU A 203 -3.32 11.57 10.51
CA GLU A 203 -4.25 11.80 11.62
C GLU A 203 -5.54 12.49 11.18
N LYS A 204 -5.45 13.47 10.27
CA LYS A 204 -6.64 14.18 9.79
C LYS A 204 -7.51 13.34 8.88
N ILE A 205 -6.93 12.50 8.05
CA ILE A 205 -7.71 11.53 7.27
C ILE A 205 -8.43 10.57 8.22
N ALA A 206 -7.72 9.96 9.18
CA ALA A 206 -8.34 9.05 10.14
C ALA A 206 -9.48 9.69 10.93
N GLU A 207 -9.34 10.96 11.33
CA GLU A 207 -10.38 11.73 12.03
C GLU A 207 -11.59 12.06 11.16
N GLN A 208 -11.43 12.13 9.84
CA GLN A 208 -12.48 12.56 8.90
C GLN A 208 -13.17 11.39 8.19
N MET A 209 -12.74 10.15 8.42
CA MET A 209 -13.28 9.00 7.70
C MET A 209 -14.80 8.81 7.81
N ASP A 210 -15.41 9.21 8.93
CA ASP A 210 -16.88 9.17 9.11
C ASP A 210 -17.63 10.23 8.28
N ASN A 211 -16.92 11.24 7.77
CA ASN A 211 -17.46 12.40 7.05
C ASN A 211 -17.09 12.42 5.56
N VAL A 212 -16.45 11.37 5.04
CA VAL A 212 -16.04 11.28 3.63
C VAL A 212 -16.63 10.04 2.96
N ASP A 213 -16.79 10.10 1.64
CA ASP A 213 -17.07 8.91 0.83
C ASP A 213 -15.74 8.27 0.36
N ASP A 214 -15.32 7.20 1.03
CA ASP A 214 -14.12 6.43 0.66
C ASP A 214 -14.46 5.15 -0.12
N SER A 215 -15.58 5.12 -0.85
CA SER A 215 -16.01 3.93 -1.59
C SER A 215 -15.04 3.47 -2.68
N ASP A 216 -14.14 4.34 -3.14
CA ASP A 216 -13.05 4.05 -4.08
C ASP A 216 -11.66 3.95 -3.42
N GLY A 217 -11.60 3.96 -2.09
CA GLY A 217 -10.37 3.78 -1.33
C GLY A 217 -9.36 4.92 -1.45
N TYR A 218 -9.75 6.09 -1.95
CA TYR A 218 -8.87 7.25 -2.08
C TYR A 218 -8.26 7.67 -0.73
N TYR A 219 -9.09 7.94 0.28
CA TYR A 219 -8.64 8.37 1.60
C TYR A 219 -7.92 7.26 2.34
N GLY A 220 -8.40 6.01 2.24
CA GLY A 220 -7.70 4.86 2.80
C GLY A 220 -6.28 4.70 2.23
N GLY A 221 -6.13 4.78 0.91
CA GLY A 221 -4.83 4.72 0.25
C GLY A 221 -3.91 5.88 0.63
N GLU A 222 -4.45 7.11 0.64
CA GLU A 222 -3.70 8.28 1.07
C GLU A 222 -3.26 8.17 2.54
N PHE A 223 -4.11 7.64 3.43
CA PHE A 223 -3.74 7.37 4.82
C PHE A 223 -2.54 6.43 4.93
N SER A 224 -2.60 5.27 4.27
CA SER A 224 -1.51 4.28 4.29
C SER A 224 -0.21 4.89 3.74
N ASP A 225 -0.27 5.57 2.60
CA ASP A 225 0.89 6.24 1.98
C ASP A 225 1.52 7.28 2.92
N TYR A 226 0.71 8.06 3.65
CA TYR A 226 1.21 9.05 4.60
C TYR A 226 1.75 8.45 5.88
N LEU A 227 1.15 7.37 6.39
CA LEU A 227 1.68 6.69 7.55
C LEU A 227 3.04 6.04 7.25
N ASP A 228 3.18 5.46 6.06
CA ASP A 228 4.45 4.91 5.56
C ASP A 228 5.50 6.01 5.40
N ALA A 229 5.17 7.11 4.71
CA ALA A 229 6.08 8.25 4.55
C ALA A 229 6.48 8.87 5.91
N PHE A 230 5.57 8.88 6.88
CA PHE A 230 5.86 9.31 8.25
C PHE A 230 6.91 8.42 8.90
N VAL A 231 6.73 7.09 8.92
CA VAL A 231 7.71 6.19 9.56
C VAL A 231 9.03 6.12 8.82
N GLU A 232 9.03 6.24 7.49
CA GLU A 232 10.24 6.38 6.68
C GLU A 232 11.04 7.62 7.09
N CYS A 233 10.38 8.77 7.24
CA CYS A 233 11.04 9.99 7.71
C CYS A 233 11.63 9.81 9.13
N ILE A 234 10.91 9.16 10.05
CA ILE A 234 11.44 8.90 11.39
C ILE A 234 12.63 7.94 11.34
N ALA A 235 12.61 6.93 10.48
CA ALA A 235 13.72 6.00 10.29
C ALA A 235 14.97 6.70 9.72
N LEU A 236 14.79 7.59 8.73
CA LEU A 236 15.87 8.38 8.11
C LEU A 236 16.44 9.46 9.04
N ALA A 237 15.69 9.90 10.05
CA ALA A 237 16.15 10.90 11.02
C ALA A 237 17.23 10.38 11.99
N GLU A 238 17.54 9.07 11.98
CA GLU A 238 18.57 8.42 12.82
C GLU A 238 18.52 8.84 14.29
N LEU A 239 17.30 8.87 14.85
CA LEU A 239 17.08 9.29 16.23
C LEU A 239 17.72 8.34 17.23
N GLU A 240 18.24 8.91 18.32
CA GLU A 240 18.60 8.15 19.52
C GLU A 240 17.38 7.37 20.07
N PRO A 241 17.57 6.17 20.64
CA PRO A 241 16.46 5.30 21.05
C PRO A 241 15.42 6.00 21.94
N ASP A 242 15.86 6.82 22.90
CA ASP A 242 14.95 7.55 23.80
C ASP A 242 14.07 8.58 23.07
N ALA A 243 14.60 9.23 22.01
CA ALA A 243 13.82 10.17 21.21
C ALA A 243 12.83 9.44 20.28
N LYS A 244 13.15 8.21 19.86
CA LYS A 244 12.27 7.38 19.03
C LYS A 244 11.04 6.86 19.81
N LYS A 245 11.17 6.61 21.13
CA LYS A 245 10.09 6.08 21.99
C LYS A 245 8.75 6.79 21.83
N ARG A 246 8.75 8.13 21.73
CA ARG A 246 7.50 8.91 21.56
C ARG A 246 6.70 8.53 20.31
N TYR A 247 7.38 8.07 19.26
CA TYR A 247 6.74 7.65 18.01
C TYR A 247 6.23 6.22 18.10
N ILE A 248 6.96 5.35 18.80
CA ILE A 248 6.49 3.99 19.14
C ILE A 248 5.25 4.10 20.04
N ASP A 249 5.28 4.96 21.06
CA ASP A 249 4.15 5.25 21.94
C ASP A 249 2.93 5.72 21.14
N TYR A 250 3.15 6.65 20.21
CA TYR A 250 2.09 7.17 19.34
C TYR A 250 1.45 6.05 18.48
N LEU A 251 2.26 5.32 17.71
CA LEU A 251 1.77 4.27 16.81
C LEU A 251 1.07 3.14 17.59
N PHE A 252 1.65 2.71 18.72
CA PHE A 252 1.05 1.67 19.55
C PHE A 252 -0.24 2.14 20.24
N SER A 253 -0.30 3.40 20.66
CA SER A 253 -1.54 3.97 21.21
C SER A 253 -2.65 4.02 20.17
N ARG A 254 -2.33 4.37 18.91
CA ARG A 254 -3.29 4.37 17.81
C ARG A 254 -3.75 2.95 17.44
N TYR A 255 -2.82 1.99 17.37
CA TYR A 255 -3.14 0.57 17.21
C TYR A 255 -4.14 0.07 18.28
N LEU A 256 -3.93 0.45 19.55
CA LEU A 256 -4.82 0.09 20.65
C LEU A 256 -6.15 0.83 20.64
N GLN A 257 -6.16 2.08 20.18
CA GLN A 257 -7.39 2.87 20.04
C GLN A 257 -8.34 2.21 19.03
N ASN A 258 -7.79 1.64 17.95
CA ASN A 258 -8.53 0.89 16.93
C ASN A 258 -9.72 1.70 16.39
N ASP A 259 -9.44 2.95 16.03
CA ASP A 259 -10.44 3.95 15.67
C ASP A 259 -9.86 4.91 14.59
N PRO A 260 -10.25 4.75 13.31
CA PRO A 260 -11.13 3.70 12.82
C PRO A 260 -10.46 2.31 12.84
N ASP A 261 -11.26 1.25 12.92
CA ASP A 261 -10.78 -0.12 13.13
C ASP A 261 -10.01 -0.70 11.94
N TYR A 262 -10.36 -0.29 10.71
CA TYR A 262 -9.70 -0.75 9.49
C TYR A 262 -8.30 -0.18 9.25
N PHE A 263 -7.83 0.79 10.04
CA PHE A 263 -6.43 1.27 10.00
C PHE A 263 -5.52 0.61 11.04
N GLN A 264 -6.04 -0.34 11.81
CA GLN A 264 -5.25 -1.01 12.85
C GLN A 264 -4.02 -1.73 12.28
N ASP A 265 -4.17 -2.39 11.14
CA ASP A 265 -3.08 -3.14 10.49
C ASP A 265 -1.99 -2.19 9.98
N ASP A 266 -2.34 -1.03 9.43
CA ASP A 266 -1.37 0.00 9.01
C ASP A 266 -0.50 0.47 10.19
N TYR A 267 -1.08 0.69 11.37
CA TYR A 267 -0.30 1.05 12.56
C TYR A 267 0.63 -0.09 13.02
N TYR A 268 0.21 -1.34 12.87
CA TYR A 268 1.07 -2.49 13.17
C TYR A 268 2.22 -2.60 12.16
N ASP A 269 1.96 -2.40 10.87
CA ASP A 269 2.98 -2.36 9.83
C ASP A 269 3.97 -1.22 10.04
N ALA A 270 3.47 -0.03 10.37
CA ALA A 270 4.28 1.14 10.76
C ALA A 270 5.19 0.85 11.96
N LEU A 271 4.70 0.14 12.99
CA LEU A 271 5.51 -0.28 14.13
C LEU A 271 6.63 -1.24 13.72
N LYS A 272 6.35 -2.22 12.86
CA LYS A 272 7.35 -3.16 12.34
C LYS A 272 8.44 -2.45 11.52
N THR A 273 8.05 -1.48 10.70
CA THR A 273 8.97 -0.66 9.92
C THR A 273 9.87 0.20 10.81
N LEU A 274 9.31 0.78 11.87
CA LEU A 274 10.04 1.69 12.76
C LEU A 274 10.96 0.96 13.77
N CYS A 275 10.51 -0.19 14.29
CA CYS A 275 11.15 -0.92 15.38
C CYS A 275 12.10 -2.01 14.87
N THR A 276 13.28 -1.61 14.43
CA THR A 276 14.28 -2.54 13.83
C THR A 276 15.46 -2.87 14.75
N SER A 277 15.70 -2.07 15.79
CA SER A 277 16.77 -2.31 16.77
C SER A 277 16.29 -3.14 17.97
N LYS A 278 17.23 -3.74 18.70
CA LYS A 278 16.89 -4.49 19.93
C LYS A 278 16.28 -3.58 20.99
N GLU A 279 16.75 -2.34 21.09
CA GLU A 279 16.24 -1.33 22.01
C GLU A 279 14.77 -1.00 21.71
N ASP A 280 14.44 -0.81 20.42
CA ASP A 280 13.08 -0.53 19.96
C ASP A 280 12.14 -1.70 20.25
N LEU A 281 12.56 -2.92 19.89
CA LEU A 281 11.77 -4.15 20.11
C LEU A 281 11.53 -4.43 21.60
N ASN A 282 12.54 -4.20 22.46
CA ASN A 282 12.37 -4.32 23.91
C ASN A 282 11.40 -3.29 24.47
N TYR A 283 11.44 -2.05 23.96
CA TYR A 283 10.51 -1.01 24.38
C TYR A 283 9.09 -1.34 23.95
N TRP A 284 8.90 -1.77 22.70
CA TRP A 284 7.60 -2.21 22.21
C TRP A 284 7.07 -3.43 22.99
N MET A 285 7.93 -4.40 23.33
CA MET A 285 7.55 -5.52 24.21
C MET A 285 7.09 -5.05 25.60
N MET A 286 7.74 -4.04 26.16
CA MET A 286 7.34 -3.44 27.44
C MET A 286 5.95 -2.79 27.34
N LEU A 287 5.65 -2.09 26.25
CA LEU A 287 4.33 -1.52 25.99
C LEU A 287 3.27 -2.59 25.78
N LEU A 288 3.59 -3.67 25.07
CA LEU A 288 2.68 -4.78 24.78
C LEU A 288 2.29 -5.58 26.03
N GLY A 289 3.24 -5.82 26.94
CA GLY A 289 3.09 -6.70 28.10
C GLY A 289 1.78 -6.55 28.90
N PRO A 290 1.37 -5.33 29.30
CA PRO A 290 0.11 -5.09 30.02
C PRO A 290 -1.17 -5.48 29.27
N HIS A 291 -1.12 -5.60 27.95
CA HIS A 291 -2.27 -5.89 27.09
C HIS A 291 -2.39 -7.37 26.73
N LEU A 292 -1.35 -8.18 26.99
CA LEU A 292 -1.34 -9.59 26.61
C LEU A 292 -2.44 -10.39 27.33
N PRO A 293 -3.17 -11.26 26.62
CA PRO A 293 -4.21 -12.07 27.22
C PRO A 293 -3.62 -13.16 28.12
N ASN A 294 -4.14 -13.31 29.34
CA ASN A 294 -3.78 -14.44 30.20
C ASN A 294 -4.21 -15.78 29.57
N ASN A 295 -5.43 -15.80 29.01
CA ASN A 295 -6.04 -16.93 28.30
C ASN A 295 -6.80 -16.41 27.07
N LEU A 296 -6.90 -17.25 26.04
CA LEU A 296 -7.72 -16.93 24.87
C LEU A 296 -9.22 -17.00 25.22
N PRO A 297 -10.04 -16.04 24.78
CA PRO A 297 -11.50 -16.13 24.85
C PRO A 297 -12.06 -17.37 24.12
N GLU A 298 -13.28 -17.78 24.45
CA GLU A 298 -13.97 -18.82 23.67
C GLU A 298 -14.42 -18.27 22.32
N LYS A 299 -13.83 -18.76 21.22
CA LYS A 299 -14.09 -18.28 19.85
C LYS A 299 -15.57 -18.18 19.48
N ASP A 300 -16.38 -19.17 19.88
CA ASP A 300 -17.80 -19.23 19.54
C ASP A 300 -18.68 -18.24 20.35
N ARG A 301 -18.17 -17.74 21.48
CA ARG A 301 -18.90 -16.80 22.35
C ARG A 301 -18.49 -15.35 22.10
N ASP A 302 -17.22 -15.12 21.78
CA ASP A 302 -16.65 -13.79 21.70
C ASP A 302 -15.56 -13.72 20.63
N TRP A 303 -16.02 -13.70 19.37
CA TRP A 303 -15.14 -13.72 18.22
C TRP A 303 -14.24 -12.48 18.14
N SER A 304 -14.76 -11.30 18.52
CA SER A 304 -14.01 -10.04 18.46
C SER A 304 -12.84 -10.03 19.45
N ASN A 305 -13.09 -10.35 20.73
CA ASN A 305 -12.00 -10.42 21.71
C ASN A 305 -11.06 -11.60 21.44
N TYR A 306 -11.56 -12.70 20.87
CA TYR A 306 -10.71 -13.79 20.41
C TYR A 306 -9.75 -13.34 19.31
N TYR A 307 -10.24 -12.59 18.33
CA TYR A 307 -9.43 -12.06 17.23
C TYR A 307 -8.35 -11.12 17.78
N GLN A 308 -8.75 -10.10 18.56
CA GLN A 308 -7.82 -9.16 19.19
C GLN A 308 -6.75 -9.86 20.04
N ALA A 309 -7.15 -10.89 20.81
CA ALA A 309 -6.20 -11.67 21.61
C ALA A 309 -5.17 -12.42 20.73
N ASN A 310 -5.57 -12.93 19.56
CA ASN A 310 -4.63 -13.55 18.62
C ASN A 310 -3.70 -12.52 17.99
N GLU A 311 -4.18 -11.32 17.65
CA GLU A 311 -3.33 -10.25 17.09
C GLU A 311 -2.21 -9.84 18.07
N LEU A 312 -2.54 -9.67 19.35
CA LEU A 312 -1.54 -9.37 20.38
C LEU A 312 -0.53 -10.51 20.58
N ILE A 313 -0.96 -11.77 20.43
CA ILE A 313 -0.05 -12.94 20.46
C ILE A 313 0.85 -12.96 19.23
N SER A 314 0.30 -12.71 18.03
CA SER A 314 1.06 -12.59 16.80
C SER A 314 2.12 -11.50 16.90
N MET A 315 1.76 -10.35 17.47
CA MET A 315 2.69 -9.25 17.77
C MET A 315 3.78 -9.69 18.76
N GLN A 316 3.43 -10.39 19.84
CA GLN A 316 4.41 -10.91 20.78
C GLN A 316 5.39 -11.88 20.12
N LEU A 317 4.90 -12.76 19.24
CA LEU A 317 5.73 -13.71 18.50
C LEU A 317 6.69 -13.01 17.54
N HIS A 318 6.22 -11.96 16.85
CA HIS A 318 7.09 -11.12 16.01
C HIS A 318 8.23 -10.51 16.83
N LEU A 319 7.91 -9.94 17.99
CA LEU A 319 8.92 -9.33 18.88
C LEU A 319 9.91 -10.34 19.45
N LEU A 320 9.44 -11.51 19.91
CA LEU A 320 10.31 -12.58 20.42
C LEU A 320 11.27 -13.09 19.34
N SER A 321 10.77 -13.27 18.11
CA SER A 321 11.58 -13.64 16.96
C SER A 321 12.66 -12.58 16.66
N GLY A 322 12.27 -11.30 16.59
CA GLY A 322 13.20 -10.19 16.33
C GLY A 322 14.27 -10.00 17.42
N LEU A 323 13.92 -10.29 18.68
CA LEU A 323 14.87 -10.26 19.81
C LEU A 323 15.78 -11.49 19.86
N GLY A 324 15.42 -12.58 19.15
CA GLY A 324 16.12 -13.86 19.17
C GLY A 324 15.78 -14.73 20.39
N GLU A 325 14.68 -14.42 21.10
CA GLU A 325 14.21 -15.16 22.28
C GLU A 325 13.42 -16.42 21.88
N MET A 326 14.09 -17.32 21.16
CA MET A 326 13.46 -18.47 20.51
C MET A 326 12.86 -19.47 21.49
N ALA A 327 13.40 -19.59 22.70
CA ALA A 327 12.85 -20.47 23.73
C ALA A 327 11.42 -20.05 24.13
N ASP A 328 11.23 -18.75 24.36
CA ASP A 328 9.92 -18.18 24.72
C ASP A 328 8.99 -18.15 23.51
N PHE A 329 9.51 -17.89 22.30
CA PHE A 329 8.75 -18.02 21.05
C PHE A 329 8.14 -19.42 20.92
N TYR A 330 8.95 -20.46 21.09
CA TYR A 330 8.48 -21.84 20.96
C TYR A 330 7.52 -22.26 22.07
N ALA A 331 7.75 -21.81 23.30
CA ALA A 331 6.82 -22.04 24.40
C ALA A 331 5.45 -21.40 24.14
N LEU A 332 5.43 -20.20 23.57
CA LEU A 332 4.20 -19.49 23.21
C LEU A 332 3.50 -20.17 22.01
N MET A 333 4.25 -20.59 21.00
CA MET A 333 3.72 -21.35 19.86
C MET A 333 3.10 -22.68 20.31
N ASP A 334 3.80 -23.48 21.12
CA ASP A 334 3.25 -24.76 21.63
C ASP A 334 1.91 -24.56 22.37
N LYS A 335 1.71 -23.40 23.01
CA LYS A 335 0.46 -23.05 23.68
C LYS A 335 -0.65 -22.61 22.72
N HIS A 336 -0.33 -21.90 21.64
CA HIS A 336 -1.31 -21.16 20.84
C HIS A 336 -1.41 -21.53 19.36
N TYR A 337 -0.52 -22.33 18.77
CA TYR A 337 -0.52 -22.56 17.32
C TYR A 337 -1.84 -23.11 16.73
N ARG A 338 -2.69 -23.75 17.56
CA ARG A 338 -4.01 -24.26 17.14
C ARG A 338 -5.11 -23.19 17.13
N SER A 339 -4.88 -22.00 17.67
CA SER A 339 -5.89 -20.94 17.75
C SER A 339 -6.08 -20.22 16.41
N SER A 340 -5.03 -20.11 15.60
CA SER A 340 -5.10 -19.49 14.28
C SER A 340 -4.35 -20.32 13.25
N ARG A 341 -4.86 -20.31 12.02
CA ARG A 341 -4.19 -20.91 10.86
C ARG A 341 -2.82 -20.25 10.64
N ASP A 342 -2.74 -18.94 10.84
CA ASP A 342 -1.52 -18.17 10.59
C ASP A 342 -0.43 -18.54 11.59
N LEU A 343 -0.79 -18.70 12.87
CA LEU A 343 0.13 -19.20 13.90
C LEU A 343 0.58 -20.64 13.63
N CYS A 344 -0.33 -21.51 13.19
CA CYS A 344 0.02 -22.88 12.81
C CYS A 344 1.04 -22.90 11.66
N LEU A 345 0.82 -22.11 10.62
CA LEU A 345 1.72 -22.00 9.48
C LEU A 345 3.06 -21.37 9.86
N GLN A 346 3.04 -20.28 10.63
CA GLN A 346 4.25 -19.63 11.12
C GLN A 346 5.08 -20.61 11.95
N TYR A 347 4.45 -21.40 12.82
CA TYR A 347 5.15 -22.38 13.63
C TYR A 347 5.80 -23.48 12.77
N ALA A 348 5.06 -24.02 11.81
CA ALA A 348 5.57 -25.03 10.88
C ALA A 348 6.76 -24.50 10.05
N LYS A 349 6.66 -23.27 9.53
CA LYS A 349 7.75 -22.63 8.76
C LYS A 349 9.00 -22.41 9.63
N GLN A 350 8.84 -21.87 10.84
CA GLN A 350 9.96 -21.62 11.75
C GLN A 350 10.68 -22.92 12.13
N LEU A 351 9.93 -23.97 12.52
CA LEU A 351 10.52 -25.28 12.83
C LEU A 351 11.29 -25.87 11.65
N TYR A 352 10.79 -25.64 10.43
CA TYR A 352 11.43 -26.13 9.22
C TYR A 352 12.76 -25.44 8.96
N GLU A 353 12.80 -24.11 9.10
CA GLU A 353 14.00 -23.28 8.98
C GLU A 353 15.05 -23.65 10.04
N ASP A 354 14.62 -23.90 11.27
CA ASP A 354 15.48 -24.31 12.39
C ASP A 354 15.94 -25.78 12.30
N GLY A 355 15.43 -26.53 11.31
CA GLY A 355 15.88 -27.89 10.98
C GLY A 355 15.04 -29.02 11.59
N ASP A 356 14.04 -28.74 12.43
CA ASP A 356 13.08 -29.74 12.93
C ASP A 356 11.96 -29.99 11.90
N ARG A 357 12.37 -30.56 10.76
CA ARG A 357 11.47 -30.84 9.63
C ARG A 357 10.38 -31.85 9.98
N THR A 358 10.62 -32.72 10.96
CA THR A 358 9.63 -33.73 11.36
C THR A 358 8.51 -33.07 12.15
N LYS A 359 8.84 -32.25 13.17
CA LYS A 359 7.81 -31.52 13.92
C LYS A 359 7.10 -30.50 13.02
N ALA A 360 7.82 -29.81 12.12
CA ALA A 360 7.23 -28.88 11.17
C ALA A 360 6.10 -29.51 10.31
N ILE A 361 6.36 -30.69 9.73
CA ILE A 361 5.37 -31.42 8.95
C ILE A 361 4.20 -31.86 9.84
N GLN A 362 4.48 -32.38 11.03
CA GLN A 362 3.44 -32.80 11.98
C GLN A 362 2.50 -31.63 12.32
N ILE A 363 3.05 -30.45 12.63
CA ILE A 363 2.25 -29.26 12.96
C ILE A 363 1.35 -28.87 11.78
N ALA A 364 1.88 -28.87 10.55
CA ALA A 364 1.09 -28.54 9.37
C ALA A 364 0.02 -29.61 9.05
N GLU A 365 0.32 -30.90 9.24
CA GLU A 365 -0.65 -32.00 9.13
C GLU A 365 -1.80 -31.85 10.14
N GLU A 366 -1.49 -31.50 11.38
CA GLU A 366 -2.51 -31.21 12.38
C GLU A 366 -3.34 -29.98 11.97
N GLY A 367 -2.70 -28.95 11.42
CA GLY A 367 -3.37 -27.75 10.94
C GLY A 367 -4.43 -28.03 9.87
N ILE A 368 -4.13 -28.83 8.85
CA ILE A 368 -5.10 -29.17 7.79
C ILE A 368 -6.29 -30.02 8.30
N VAL A 369 -6.16 -30.65 9.48
CA VAL A 369 -7.25 -31.38 10.14
C VAL A 369 -8.11 -30.47 11.00
N ILE A 370 -7.49 -29.48 11.66
CA ILE A 370 -8.17 -28.53 12.56
C ILE A 370 -8.94 -27.47 11.76
N PHE A 371 -8.36 -26.96 10.68
CA PHE A 371 -8.91 -25.82 9.95
C PHE A 371 -9.68 -26.24 8.70
N PRO A 372 -10.81 -25.56 8.39
CA PRO A 372 -11.58 -25.84 7.18
C PRO A 372 -10.75 -25.77 5.89
N ASP A 373 -11.14 -26.54 4.88
CA ASP A 373 -10.38 -26.67 3.62
C ASP A 373 -10.09 -25.33 2.94
N HIS A 374 -11.08 -24.44 2.87
CA HIS A 374 -10.95 -23.12 2.26
C HIS A 374 -9.98 -22.19 3.03
N LEU A 375 -9.66 -22.49 4.29
CA LEU A 375 -8.71 -21.74 5.12
C LEU A 375 -7.35 -22.42 5.24
N SER A 376 -7.14 -23.65 4.75
CA SER A 376 -5.89 -24.39 4.95
C SER A 376 -5.02 -24.48 3.69
N LYS A 377 -5.26 -23.61 2.71
CA LYS A 377 -4.50 -23.56 1.45
C LYS A 377 -2.99 -23.48 1.68
N ASP A 378 -2.52 -22.50 2.46
CA ASP A 378 -1.08 -22.25 2.63
C ASP A 378 -0.40 -23.38 3.41
N LEU A 379 -1.11 -24.01 4.35
CA LEU A 379 -0.65 -25.22 5.05
C LEU A 379 -0.50 -26.40 4.08
N ARG A 380 -1.44 -26.56 3.14
CA ARG A 380 -1.34 -27.59 2.09
C ARG A 380 -0.22 -27.30 1.10
N GLU A 381 0.01 -26.05 0.74
CA GLU A 381 1.16 -25.67 -0.09
C GLU A 381 2.47 -26.06 0.61
N PHE A 382 2.64 -25.65 1.88
CA PHE A 382 3.80 -26.01 2.69
C PHE A 382 4.01 -27.54 2.76
N LEU A 383 2.95 -28.31 3.01
CA LEU A 383 3.04 -29.78 3.02
C LEU A 383 3.37 -30.36 1.64
N SER A 384 2.81 -29.80 0.56
CA SER A 384 3.01 -30.32 -0.79
C SER A 384 4.47 -30.24 -1.21
N GLU A 385 5.14 -29.12 -0.90
CA GLU A 385 6.57 -28.94 -1.17
C GLU A 385 7.42 -29.96 -0.41
N ASN A 386 7.02 -30.27 0.82
CA ASN A 386 7.71 -31.22 1.70
C ASN A 386 7.48 -32.70 1.33
N TYR A 387 6.36 -33.03 0.69
CA TYR A 387 6.04 -34.41 0.31
C TYR A 387 6.44 -34.80 -1.11
N ARG A 388 6.79 -33.85 -1.98
CA ARG A 388 7.11 -34.11 -3.40
C ARG A 388 8.07 -35.29 -3.61
N GLU A 389 9.14 -35.35 -2.82
CA GLU A 389 10.15 -36.42 -2.91
C GLU A 389 9.96 -37.51 -1.85
N ARG A 390 9.32 -37.19 -0.72
CA ARG A 390 9.20 -38.08 0.45
C ARG A 390 8.01 -39.03 0.34
N ASP A 391 6.89 -38.54 -0.17
CA ASP A 391 5.63 -39.27 -0.32
C ASP A 391 4.88 -38.77 -1.57
N PRO A 392 5.26 -39.26 -2.77
CA PRO A 392 4.63 -38.84 -4.02
C PRO A 392 3.11 -39.07 -4.08
N PRO A 393 2.54 -40.16 -3.53
CA PRO A 393 1.09 -40.31 -3.37
C PRO A 393 0.43 -39.16 -2.60
N LYS A 394 0.95 -38.83 -1.42
CA LYS A 394 0.42 -37.75 -0.59
C LYS A 394 0.59 -36.37 -1.22
N TYR A 395 1.70 -36.15 -1.90
CA TYR A 395 1.91 -34.95 -2.71
C TYR A 395 0.80 -34.74 -3.75
N LYS A 396 0.45 -35.79 -4.51
CA LYS A 396 -0.63 -35.74 -5.51
C LYS A 396 -2.00 -35.51 -4.86
N GLU A 397 -2.26 -36.09 -3.69
CA GLU A 397 -3.50 -35.84 -2.93
C GLU A 397 -3.62 -34.37 -2.51
N LEU A 398 -2.54 -33.78 -2.01
CA LEU A 398 -2.50 -32.36 -1.63
C LEU A 398 -2.70 -31.45 -2.85
N LEU A 399 -2.06 -31.73 -3.98
CA LEU A 399 -2.26 -30.96 -5.22
C LEU A 399 -3.69 -31.04 -5.74
N LEU A 400 -4.32 -32.22 -5.65
CA LEU A 400 -5.73 -32.38 -6.00
C LEU A 400 -6.60 -31.52 -5.08
N SER A 401 -6.40 -31.58 -3.76
CA SER A 401 -7.15 -30.77 -2.79
C SER A 401 -6.97 -29.26 -3.03
N LEU A 402 -5.74 -28.81 -3.28
CA LEU A 402 -5.41 -27.43 -3.63
C LEU A 402 -6.16 -26.98 -4.89
N PHE A 403 -6.12 -27.77 -5.96
CA PHE A 403 -6.83 -27.45 -7.20
C PHE A 403 -8.36 -27.40 -7.00
N LEU A 404 -8.95 -28.36 -6.28
CA LEU A 404 -10.39 -28.38 -6.04
C LEU A 404 -10.84 -27.18 -5.20
N SER A 405 -10.02 -26.74 -4.24
CA SER A 405 -10.37 -25.63 -3.35
C SER A 405 -10.17 -24.24 -3.98
N SER A 406 -9.12 -24.03 -4.77
CA SER A 406 -8.78 -22.70 -5.30
C SER A 406 -9.07 -22.51 -6.79
N GLY A 407 -9.19 -23.58 -7.56
CA GLY A 407 -9.35 -23.53 -9.02
C GLY A 407 -8.09 -23.06 -9.78
N GLU A 408 -6.95 -22.91 -9.10
CA GLU A 408 -5.72 -22.43 -9.75
C GLU A 408 -5.07 -23.51 -10.61
N TRP A 409 -4.95 -23.23 -11.90
CA TRP A 409 -4.36 -24.14 -12.90
C TRP A 409 -2.92 -24.59 -12.59
N LYS A 410 -2.17 -23.82 -11.79
CA LYS A 410 -0.82 -24.21 -11.37
C LYS A 410 -0.79 -25.58 -10.69
N TYR A 411 -1.77 -25.88 -9.83
CA TYR A 411 -1.84 -27.17 -9.13
C TYR A 411 -2.32 -28.30 -10.05
N TYR A 412 -3.21 -28.00 -10.99
CA TYR A 412 -3.65 -28.94 -12.02
C TYR A 412 -2.47 -29.40 -12.88
N GLU A 413 -1.65 -28.47 -13.38
CA GLU A 413 -0.50 -28.80 -14.21
C GLU A 413 0.57 -29.55 -13.42
N GLN A 414 0.82 -29.18 -12.17
CA GLN A 414 1.72 -29.92 -11.28
C GLN A 414 1.21 -31.35 -11.03
N LEU A 415 -0.09 -31.53 -10.78
CA LEU A 415 -0.71 -32.83 -10.53
C LEU A 415 -0.61 -33.72 -11.78
N LYS A 416 -0.92 -33.14 -12.95
CA LYS A 416 -0.83 -33.82 -14.24
C LYS A 416 0.60 -34.23 -14.58
N GLY A 417 1.58 -33.39 -14.27
CA GLY A 417 2.99 -33.69 -14.46
C GLY A 417 3.53 -34.75 -13.50
N ALA A 418 2.98 -34.84 -12.29
CA ALA A 418 3.40 -35.80 -11.26
C ALA A 418 2.68 -37.16 -11.34
N ALA A 419 1.52 -37.24 -11.97
CA ALA A 419 0.70 -38.44 -12.07
C ALA A 419 1.10 -39.33 -13.26
N THR A 420 1.00 -40.65 -13.09
CA THR A 420 1.00 -41.57 -14.24
C THR A 420 -0.27 -41.38 -15.07
N ARG A 421 -0.33 -42.00 -16.26
CA ARG A 421 -1.52 -41.90 -17.13
C ARG A 421 -2.77 -42.44 -16.46
N GLU A 422 -2.66 -43.52 -15.70
CA GLU A 422 -3.75 -44.17 -14.98
C GLU A 422 -4.20 -43.31 -13.79
N GLU A 423 -3.26 -42.83 -12.97
CA GLU A 423 -3.55 -41.95 -11.83
C GLU A 423 -4.15 -40.62 -12.28
N TRP A 424 -3.69 -40.09 -13.42
CA TRP A 424 -4.24 -38.88 -14.01
C TRP A 424 -5.69 -39.06 -14.43
N LYS A 425 -6.03 -40.22 -14.98
CA LYS A 425 -7.42 -40.52 -15.35
C LYS A 425 -8.32 -40.53 -14.11
N GLU A 426 -7.88 -41.16 -13.02
CA GLU A 426 -8.62 -41.18 -11.76
C GLU A 426 -8.75 -39.78 -11.14
N ALA A 427 -7.67 -38.99 -11.15
CA ALA A 427 -7.69 -37.61 -10.68
C ALA A 427 -8.64 -36.73 -11.51
N LEU A 428 -8.63 -36.89 -12.84
CA LEU A 428 -9.52 -36.18 -13.75
C LEU A 428 -11.00 -36.54 -13.50
N ASP A 429 -11.31 -37.82 -13.26
CA ASP A 429 -12.66 -38.25 -12.92
C ASP A 429 -13.14 -37.59 -11.61
N LYS A 430 -12.27 -37.48 -10.58
CA LYS A 430 -12.56 -36.77 -9.33
C LYS A 430 -12.81 -35.27 -9.56
N ILE A 431 -11.96 -34.63 -10.38
CA ILE A 431 -12.10 -33.21 -10.75
C ILE A 431 -13.43 -32.96 -11.44
N LEU A 432 -13.77 -33.77 -12.46
CA LEU A 432 -15.01 -33.63 -13.20
C LEU A 432 -16.23 -33.86 -12.30
N ALA A 433 -16.17 -34.83 -11.37
CA ALA A 433 -17.22 -35.07 -10.40
C ALA A 433 -17.44 -33.87 -9.46
N HIS A 434 -16.36 -33.26 -8.96
CA HIS A 434 -16.43 -32.10 -8.07
C HIS A 434 -17.10 -30.90 -8.76
N PHE A 435 -16.63 -30.51 -9.95
CA PHE A 435 -17.17 -29.34 -10.65
C PHE A 435 -18.52 -29.59 -11.36
N SER A 436 -18.87 -30.84 -11.65
CA SER A 436 -20.21 -31.18 -12.16
C SER A 436 -21.26 -31.13 -11.06
N ALA A 437 -20.91 -31.45 -9.81
CA ALA A 437 -21.80 -31.30 -8.66
C ALA A 437 -22.08 -29.82 -8.35
N ASP A 438 -21.10 -28.94 -8.56
CA ASP A 438 -21.23 -27.49 -8.27
C ASP A 438 -22.10 -26.74 -9.29
N ARG A 439 -22.23 -27.23 -10.53
CA ARG A 439 -23.15 -26.66 -11.54
C ARG A 439 -24.64 -26.88 -11.24
N TYR A 440 -24.98 -27.82 -10.36
CA TYR A 440 -26.34 -28.07 -9.92
C TYR A 440 -26.45 -27.72 -8.44
N GLY A 441 -26.43 -26.41 -8.14
CA GLY A 441 -26.46 -25.89 -6.79
C GLY A 441 -27.44 -26.65 -5.89
N LYS A 442 -26.91 -27.36 -4.89
CA LYS A 442 -27.68 -27.67 -3.70
C LYS A 442 -27.93 -26.32 -3.01
N THR A 443 -29.13 -25.81 -3.24
CA THR A 443 -29.74 -24.71 -2.51
C THR A 443 -29.56 -24.99 -1.02
N LYS A 444 -28.61 -24.31 -0.37
CA LYS A 444 -28.67 -24.10 1.08
C LYS A 444 -29.75 -23.04 1.30
N LEU A 445 -30.95 -23.50 1.65
CA LEU A 445 -31.94 -22.72 2.38
C LEU A 445 -31.65 -22.86 3.88
#